data_AF-A0A7S0Q0T2-F1
#
_entry.id   AF-A0A7S0Q0T2-F1
#
_cell.length_a   1.000
_cell.length_b   1.000
_cell.length_c   1.000
_cell.angle_alpha   90.00
_cell.angle_beta   90.00
_cell.angle_gamma   90.00
#
_symmetry.space_group_name_H-M   'P 1'
#
loop_
_entity.id
_entity.type
_entity.pdbx_description
1 polymer ?
#
loop_
_entity_poly.entity_id
_entity_poly.type
_entity_poly.pdbx_seq_one_letter_code
_entity_poly.pdbx_strand_id
1 'polypeptide(L)'
;DGAMHTEVMATPRGPVLVEVNCRLHGGEGIWLPIASQCLGYTQVTALHDACFAPDAFAALPATPRHPLLKHGAWVTIRSPKEGTITQIHEAKLETIRQLPSFVGEYLAPCIAVGSRVRKTVDATTVHGCFNLCHAESEVLESDYKLAQQLINDGLFDMEEPKADERGVVPVTTAKGELKLTFSVTASDAPENSVWKLSPKLGRPEPIPSSHSMPVLGVEAAARSHASPSLRVVRRGWRF
;
A
#
# COMPACT_ATOMS: atom_id res chain seq x y z
N ASP A 1 -23.55 -0.71 6.72
CA ASP A 1 -23.36 -1.31 5.38
C ASP A 1 -22.45 -0.41 4.56
N GLY A 2 -21.43 -0.99 3.93
CA GLY A 2 -20.43 -0.24 3.17
C GLY A 2 -19.06 -0.91 3.15
N ALA A 3 -18.10 -0.25 2.52
CA ALA A 3 -16.71 -0.73 2.45
C ALA A 3 -15.89 -0.32 3.68
N MET A 4 -14.98 -1.20 4.08
CA MET A 4 -13.95 -0.90 5.09
C MET A 4 -12.56 -1.26 4.59
N HIS A 5 -11.59 -0.39 4.86
CA HIS A 5 -10.17 -0.67 4.74
C HIS A 5 -9.59 -0.91 6.12
N THR A 6 -8.77 -1.95 6.27
CA THR A 6 -8.18 -2.31 7.56
C THR A 6 -6.73 -2.70 7.36
N GLU A 7 -5.84 -2.13 8.17
CA GLU A 7 -4.43 -2.48 8.20
C GLU A 7 -4.15 -3.29 9.47
N VAL A 8 -3.58 -4.47 9.27
CA VAL A 8 -3.29 -5.42 10.35
C VAL A 8 -1.82 -5.81 10.26
N MET A 9 -1.12 -5.72 11.38
CA MET A 9 0.27 -6.16 11.49
C MET A 9 0.33 -7.56 12.08
N ALA A 10 0.92 -8.51 11.36
CA ALA A 10 1.26 -9.81 11.93
C ALA A 10 2.41 -9.67 12.93
N THR A 11 2.19 -10.08 14.18
CA THR A 11 3.23 -10.06 15.23
C THR A 11 3.40 -11.45 15.85
N PRO A 12 4.51 -11.73 16.57
CA PRO A 12 4.68 -12.99 17.29
C PRO A 12 3.59 -13.29 18.34
N ARG A 13 2.85 -12.27 18.80
CA ARG A 13 1.73 -12.42 19.73
C ARG A 13 0.37 -12.61 19.04
N GLY A 14 0.35 -12.61 17.72
CA GLY A 14 -0.87 -12.60 16.90
C GLY A 14 -1.03 -11.32 16.07
N PRO A 15 -2.10 -11.23 15.26
CA PRO A 15 -2.41 -10.06 14.47
C PRO A 15 -2.79 -8.87 15.37
N VAL A 16 -2.31 -7.68 15.02
CA VAL A 16 -2.61 -6.42 15.70
C VAL A 16 -3.27 -5.47 14.71
N LEU A 17 -4.46 -4.97 15.04
CA LEU A 17 -5.13 -3.92 14.28
C LEU A 17 -4.34 -2.61 14.38
N VAL A 18 -3.96 -2.04 13.24
CA VAL A 18 -3.22 -0.78 13.13
C VAL A 18 -4.16 0.36 12.76
N GLU A 19 -5.00 0.14 11.74
CA GLU A 19 -5.90 1.16 11.20
C GLU A 19 -7.20 0.51 10.73
N VAL A 20 -8.32 1.22 10.89
CA VAL A 20 -9.61 0.89 10.27
C VAL A 20 -10.29 2.17 9.79
N ASN A 21 -10.76 2.17 8.55
CA ASN A 21 -11.53 3.28 7.98
C ASN A 21 -12.71 2.79 7.16
N CYS A 22 -13.83 3.53 7.24
CA CYS A 22 -15.04 3.29 6.45
C CYS A 22 -14.90 3.91 5.04
N ARG A 23 -14.00 3.34 4.22
CA ARG A 23 -13.77 3.75 2.83
C ARG A 23 -13.27 2.57 1.99
N LEU A 24 -13.25 2.77 0.68
CA LEU A 24 -12.52 1.90 -0.23
C LEU A 24 -11.01 1.93 0.06
N HIS A 25 -10.33 0.83 -0.29
CA HIS A 25 -8.88 0.75 -0.29
C HIS A 25 -8.30 1.84 -1.22
N GLY A 26 -7.19 2.44 -0.78
CA GLY A 26 -6.55 3.56 -1.47
C GLY A 26 -5.80 3.16 -2.74
N GLY A 27 -4.78 3.96 -3.10
CA GLY A 27 -3.93 3.67 -4.25
C GLY A 27 -4.67 3.67 -5.59
N GLU A 28 -5.69 4.53 -5.74
CA GLU A 28 -6.45 4.76 -6.98
C GLU A 28 -6.99 3.48 -7.66
N GLY A 29 -7.26 2.43 -6.88
CA GLY A 29 -7.74 1.16 -7.42
C GLY A 29 -6.68 0.35 -8.18
N ILE A 30 -5.40 0.72 -8.11
CA ILE A 30 -4.32 0.02 -8.82
C ILE A 30 -4.24 -1.46 -8.40
N TRP A 31 -4.63 -1.79 -7.18
CA TRP A 31 -4.67 -3.16 -6.64
C TRP A 31 -5.82 -4.03 -7.19
N LEU A 32 -6.82 -3.45 -7.85
CA LEU A 32 -8.02 -4.16 -8.31
C LEU A 32 -7.73 -5.39 -9.18
N PRO A 33 -6.77 -5.36 -10.14
CA PRO A 33 -6.42 -6.54 -10.92
C PRO A 33 -5.90 -7.70 -10.06
N ILE A 34 -5.17 -7.38 -8.98
CA ILE A 34 -4.66 -8.40 -8.05
C ILE A 34 -5.83 -9.05 -7.31
N ALA A 35 -6.70 -8.24 -6.70
CA ALA A 35 -7.84 -8.78 -5.95
C ALA A 35 -8.78 -9.60 -6.84
N SER A 36 -9.04 -9.12 -8.08
CA SER A 36 -9.84 -9.86 -9.06
C SER A 36 -9.24 -11.24 -9.36
N GLN A 37 -7.93 -11.34 -9.60
CA GLN A 37 -7.30 -12.63 -9.89
C GLN A 37 -7.16 -13.55 -8.66
N CYS A 38 -6.96 -12.99 -7.47
CA CYS A 38 -6.76 -13.76 -6.24
C CYS A 38 -8.09 -14.24 -5.62
N LEU A 39 -9.16 -13.46 -5.72
CA LEU A 39 -10.43 -13.70 -5.03
C LEU A 39 -11.61 -13.95 -5.98
N GLY A 40 -11.52 -13.50 -7.24
CA GLY A 40 -12.63 -13.53 -8.20
C GLY A 40 -13.58 -12.34 -8.09
N TYR A 41 -13.38 -11.46 -7.11
CA TYR A 41 -14.14 -10.23 -6.89
C TYR A 41 -13.25 -9.18 -6.23
N THR A 42 -13.72 -7.93 -6.16
CA THR A 42 -13.02 -6.83 -5.50
C THR A 42 -13.91 -6.19 -4.45
N GLN A 43 -13.31 -5.38 -3.56
CA GLN A 43 -14.08 -4.56 -2.62
C GLN A 43 -15.04 -3.61 -3.36
N VAL A 44 -14.65 -3.11 -4.54
CA VAL A 44 -15.47 -2.19 -5.35
C VAL A 44 -16.68 -2.92 -5.93
N THR A 45 -16.49 -4.11 -6.51
CA THR A 45 -17.61 -4.91 -7.05
C THR A 45 -18.53 -5.38 -5.93
N ALA A 46 -17.99 -5.80 -4.78
CA ALA A 46 -18.81 -6.18 -3.62
C ALA A 46 -19.64 -5.00 -3.08
N LEU A 47 -19.07 -3.79 -3.02
CA LEU A 47 -19.81 -2.60 -2.62
C LEU A 47 -20.90 -2.23 -3.64
N HIS A 48 -20.59 -2.31 -4.93
CA HIS A 48 -21.57 -2.11 -6.00
C HIS A 48 -22.75 -3.08 -5.85
N ASP A 49 -22.48 -4.37 -5.69
CA ASP A 49 -23.52 -5.38 -5.60
C ASP A 49 -24.35 -5.21 -4.31
N ALA A 50 -23.73 -4.82 -3.20
CA ALA A 50 -24.47 -4.49 -1.97
C ALA A 50 -25.49 -3.36 -2.17
N CYS A 51 -25.20 -2.40 -3.03
CA CYS A 51 -26.08 -1.26 -3.30
C CYS A 51 -27.13 -1.56 -4.37
N PHE A 52 -26.79 -2.35 -5.39
CA PHE A 52 -27.58 -2.43 -6.63
C PHE A 52 -27.98 -3.85 -7.05
N ALA A 53 -27.38 -4.89 -6.47
CA ALA A 53 -27.62 -6.29 -6.81
C ALA A 53 -27.57 -7.19 -5.56
N PRO A 54 -28.57 -7.09 -4.65
CA PRO A 54 -28.53 -7.76 -3.35
C PRO A 54 -28.39 -9.29 -3.44
N ASP A 55 -28.98 -9.92 -4.46
CA ASP A 55 -28.83 -11.37 -4.68
C ASP A 55 -27.38 -11.75 -5.06
N ALA A 56 -26.71 -10.92 -5.87
CA ALA A 56 -25.31 -11.12 -6.22
C ALA A 56 -24.40 -10.90 -5.00
N PHE A 57 -24.70 -9.88 -4.18
CA PHE A 57 -23.99 -9.64 -2.93
C PHE A 57 -24.17 -10.80 -1.93
N ALA A 58 -25.40 -11.31 -1.80
CA ALA A 58 -25.70 -12.45 -0.94
C ALA A 58 -25.02 -13.75 -1.39
N ALA A 59 -24.67 -13.87 -2.67
CA ALA A 59 -23.91 -14.99 -3.21
C ALA A 59 -22.40 -14.91 -2.92
N LEU A 60 -21.88 -13.77 -2.46
CA LEU A 60 -20.48 -13.64 -2.06
C LEU A 60 -20.19 -14.45 -0.78
N PRO A 61 -18.99 -15.02 -0.64
CA PRO A 61 -18.64 -15.78 0.56
C PRO A 61 -18.52 -14.85 1.77
N ALA A 62 -18.99 -15.32 2.93
CA ALA A 62 -18.96 -14.55 4.19
C ALA A 62 -17.53 -14.21 4.67
N THR A 63 -16.54 -14.98 4.23
CA THR A 63 -15.12 -14.70 4.44
C THR A 63 -14.37 -14.84 3.11
N PRO A 64 -13.23 -14.13 2.94
CA PRO A 64 -12.40 -14.30 1.76
C PRO A 64 -12.00 -15.76 1.57
N ARG A 65 -11.92 -16.18 0.31
CA ARG A 65 -11.54 -17.56 -0.07
C ARG A 65 -10.17 -17.94 0.50
N HIS A 66 -10.07 -19.15 1.02
CA HIS A 66 -8.79 -19.81 1.31
C HIS A 66 -8.81 -21.27 0.79
N PRO A 67 -7.82 -21.71 -0.01
CA PRO A 67 -6.71 -20.91 -0.55
C PRO A 67 -7.20 -19.88 -1.58
N LEU A 68 -6.39 -18.85 -1.83
CA LEU A 68 -6.62 -17.90 -2.92
C LEU A 68 -6.61 -18.63 -4.29
N LEU A 69 -7.26 -18.05 -5.29
CA LEU A 69 -7.23 -18.55 -6.68
C LEU A 69 -5.84 -18.45 -7.31
N LYS A 70 -5.12 -17.38 -6.95
CA LYS A 70 -3.74 -17.09 -7.32
C LYS A 70 -3.07 -16.39 -6.15
N HIS A 71 -1.75 -16.35 -6.17
CA HIS A 71 -0.97 -15.48 -5.31
C HIS A 71 -0.80 -14.12 -6.00
N GLY A 72 -0.76 -13.05 -5.22
CA GLY A 72 -0.61 -11.69 -5.74
C GLY A 72 0.37 -10.85 -4.94
N ALA A 73 1.09 -9.96 -5.60
CA ALA A 73 2.01 -9.00 -5.00
C ALA A 73 1.91 -7.64 -5.66
N TRP A 74 2.01 -6.59 -4.82
CA TRP A 74 2.07 -5.21 -5.26
C TRP A 74 3.49 -4.68 -5.04
N VAL A 75 4.18 -4.30 -6.11
CA VAL A 75 5.61 -3.92 -6.08
C VAL A 75 5.74 -2.43 -6.34
N THR A 76 6.08 -1.65 -5.32
CA THR A 76 6.23 -0.19 -5.45
C THR A 76 7.55 0.19 -6.12
N ILE A 77 7.49 1.17 -7.03
CA ILE A 77 8.66 1.81 -7.63
C ILE A 77 9.18 2.86 -6.64
N ARG A 78 10.39 2.64 -6.16
CA ARG A 78 11.04 3.45 -5.11
C ARG A 78 12.29 4.10 -5.64
N SER A 79 12.57 5.31 -5.17
CA SER A 79 13.85 5.97 -5.41
C SER A 79 14.61 6.20 -4.10
N PRO A 80 15.87 5.74 -3.97
CA PRO A 80 16.67 5.95 -2.77
C PRO A 80 17.18 7.40 -2.63
N LYS A 81 17.13 8.18 -3.72
CA LYS A 81 17.60 9.56 -3.80
C LYS A 81 16.58 10.43 -4.54
N GLU A 82 16.75 11.73 -4.42
CA GLU A 82 16.00 12.69 -5.22
C GLU A 82 16.84 13.11 -6.44
N GLY A 83 16.19 13.38 -7.56
CA GLY A 83 16.90 13.65 -8.81
C GLY A 83 15.96 14.06 -9.95
N THR A 84 16.51 14.69 -10.98
CA THR A 84 15.76 14.98 -12.21
C THR A 84 16.11 13.90 -13.23
N ILE A 85 15.09 13.22 -13.77
CA ILE A 85 15.29 12.06 -14.65
C ILE A 85 15.99 12.51 -15.92
N THR A 86 17.14 11.91 -16.23
CA THR A 86 17.86 12.11 -17.49
C THR A 86 17.62 10.97 -18.47
N GLN A 87 17.38 9.76 -17.96
CA GLN A 87 17.09 8.58 -18.75
C GLN A 87 16.15 7.63 -18.00
N ILE A 88 15.25 6.98 -18.74
CA ILE A 88 14.45 5.85 -18.28
C ILE A 88 15.03 4.57 -18.89
N HIS A 89 15.31 3.57 -18.06
CA HIS A 89 15.85 2.29 -18.50
C HIS A 89 14.74 1.37 -19.01
N GLU A 90 14.25 1.63 -20.23
CA GLU A 90 13.15 0.87 -20.84
C GLU A 90 13.41 -0.64 -20.90
N ALA A 91 14.64 -1.08 -21.10
CA ALA A 91 14.98 -2.51 -21.10
C ALA A 91 14.68 -3.18 -19.74
N LYS A 92 14.86 -2.47 -18.62
CA LYS A 92 14.52 -2.98 -17.29
C LYS A 92 13.00 -3.02 -17.09
N LEU A 93 12.28 -1.98 -17.53
CA LEU A 93 10.82 -1.96 -17.50
C LEU A 93 10.23 -3.11 -18.32
N GLU A 94 10.76 -3.33 -19.52
CA GLU A 94 10.32 -4.40 -20.40
C GLU A 94 10.60 -5.78 -19.80
N THR A 95 11.74 -5.96 -19.13
CA THR A 95 12.03 -7.20 -18.39
C THR A 95 10.95 -7.48 -17.33
N ILE A 96 10.46 -6.45 -16.63
CA ILE A 96 9.38 -6.60 -15.63
C ILE A 96 8.04 -6.92 -16.30
N ARG A 97 7.72 -6.26 -17.42
CA ARG A 97 6.48 -6.48 -18.19
C ARG A 97 6.40 -7.90 -18.77
N GLN A 98 7.54 -8.54 -19.01
CA GLN A 98 7.64 -9.90 -19.52
C GLN A 98 7.64 -10.99 -18.43
N LEU A 99 7.59 -10.62 -17.15
CA LEU A 99 7.54 -11.60 -16.06
C LEU A 99 6.27 -12.46 -16.18
N PRO A 100 6.35 -13.78 -15.95
CA PRO A 100 5.18 -14.67 -15.98
C PRO A 100 4.02 -14.21 -15.08
N SER A 101 4.35 -13.57 -13.96
CA SER A 101 3.35 -13.04 -13.02
C SER A 101 2.84 -11.63 -13.36
N PHE A 102 3.34 -10.95 -14.40
CA PHE A 102 2.93 -9.57 -14.67
C PHE A 102 1.44 -9.45 -15.03
N VAL A 103 0.73 -8.54 -14.35
CA VAL A 103 -0.71 -8.27 -14.59
C VAL A 103 -0.93 -6.85 -15.08
N GLY A 104 -0.08 -5.91 -14.69
CA GLY A 104 -0.20 -4.52 -15.09
C GLY A 104 0.73 -3.63 -14.30
N GLU A 105 0.77 -2.36 -14.69
CA GLU A 105 1.60 -1.35 -14.05
C GLU A 105 0.85 -0.03 -13.92
N TYR A 106 1.29 0.78 -12.98
CA TYR A 106 0.97 2.18 -12.90
C TYR A 106 2.28 2.94 -12.75
N LEU A 107 2.60 3.77 -13.74
CA LEU A 107 3.67 4.75 -13.65
C LEU A 107 3.04 6.09 -13.33
N ALA A 108 3.53 6.77 -12.30
CA ALA A 108 3.02 8.10 -11.98
C ALA A 108 3.19 9.02 -13.20
N PRO A 109 2.21 9.89 -13.54
CA PRO A 109 2.28 10.74 -14.74
C PRO A 109 3.52 11.64 -14.80
N CYS A 110 4.14 11.89 -13.65
CA CYS A 110 5.37 12.66 -13.54
C CYS A 110 6.64 11.87 -13.87
N ILE A 111 6.58 10.60 -14.26
CA ILE A 111 7.76 9.81 -14.63
C ILE A 111 8.04 9.98 -16.12
N ALA A 112 8.87 10.96 -16.43
CA ALA A 112 9.37 11.27 -17.76
C ALA A 112 10.78 11.89 -17.65
N VAL A 113 11.55 11.85 -18.74
CA VAL A 113 12.81 12.61 -18.82
C VAL A 113 12.53 14.10 -18.61
N GLY A 114 13.33 14.75 -17.78
CA GLY A 114 13.15 16.13 -17.33
C GLY A 114 12.28 16.29 -16.08
N SER A 115 11.63 15.21 -15.61
CA SER A 115 10.78 15.28 -14.43
C SER A 115 11.52 15.03 -13.13
N ARG A 116 10.98 15.60 -12.05
CA ARG A 116 11.52 15.44 -10.70
C ARG A 116 11.06 14.14 -10.05
N VAL A 117 12.02 13.31 -9.63
CA VAL A 117 11.83 12.17 -8.72
C VAL A 117 12.23 12.58 -7.32
N ARG A 118 11.37 12.28 -6.35
CA ARG A 118 11.64 12.47 -4.92
C ARG A 118 12.24 11.21 -4.33
N LYS A 119 13.02 11.36 -3.26
CA LYS A 119 13.37 10.21 -2.43
C LYS A 119 12.09 9.61 -1.83
N THR A 120 11.93 8.31 -1.97
CA THR A 120 10.81 7.59 -1.35
C THR A 120 11.05 7.44 0.13
N VAL A 121 10.14 7.96 0.94
CA VAL A 121 10.15 7.87 2.41
C VAL A 121 8.83 7.34 2.98
N ASP A 122 7.76 7.39 2.19
CA ASP A 122 6.41 6.99 2.56
C ASP A 122 5.58 6.60 1.31
N ALA A 123 4.31 6.25 1.52
CA ALA A 123 3.39 5.87 0.44
C ALA A 123 3.04 7.01 -0.52
N THR A 124 3.23 8.29 -0.14
CA THR A 124 2.93 9.46 -0.99
C THR A 124 4.13 9.85 -1.88
N THR A 125 5.28 9.26 -1.62
CA THR A 125 6.55 9.49 -2.33
C THR A 125 6.99 8.28 -3.16
N VAL A 126 6.07 7.35 -3.44
CA VAL A 126 6.26 6.26 -4.41
C VAL A 126 5.97 6.76 -5.84
N HIS A 127 6.67 6.20 -6.83
CA HIS A 127 6.64 6.71 -8.22
C HIS A 127 5.81 5.86 -9.17
N GLY A 128 5.09 4.89 -8.62
CA GLY A 128 4.35 3.91 -9.37
C GLY A 128 4.49 2.53 -8.75
N CYS A 129 4.03 1.53 -9.49
CA CYS A 129 4.04 0.15 -9.06
C CYS A 129 3.80 -0.84 -10.20
N PHE A 130 4.18 -2.09 -9.95
CA PHE A 130 3.85 -3.25 -10.76
C PHE A 130 2.92 -4.18 -9.97
N ASN A 131 1.92 -4.70 -10.65
CA ASN A 131 1.01 -5.71 -10.13
C ASN A 131 1.42 -7.07 -10.65
N LEU A 132 1.68 -8.00 -9.73
CA LEU A 132 2.06 -9.36 -10.05
C LEU A 132 1.01 -10.34 -9.51
N CYS A 133 0.60 -11.33 -10.31
CA CYS A 133 -0.20 -12.48 -9.88
C CYS A 133 0.20 -13.75 -10.62
N HIS A 134 0.29 -14.87 -9.90
CA HIS A 134 0.56 -16.17 -10.50
C HIS A 134 -0.11 -17.30 -9.69
N ALA A 135 -0.45 -18.41 -10.35
CA ALA A 135 -1.06 -19.57 -9.70
C ALA A 135 -0.07 -20.25 -8.73
N GLU A 136 1.18 -20.38 -9.15
CA GLU A 136 2.28 -20.90 -8.33
C GLU A 136 2.94 -19.81 -7.50
N SER A 137 3.03 -20.01 -6.17
CA SER A 137 3.66 -19.06 -5.25
C SER A 137 5.14 -18.85 -5.52
N GLU A 138 5.85 -19.90 -5.93
CA GLU A 138 7.30 -19.87 -6.18
C GLU A 138 7.65 -18.96 -7.36
N VAL A 139 6.83 -18.97 -8.41
CA VAL A 139 6.98 -18.06 -9.56
C VAL A 139 6.75 -16.61 -9.12
N LEU A 140 5.68 -16.34 -8.38
CA LEU A 140 5.42 -15.00 -7.85
C LEU A 140 6.58 -14.51 -6.98
N GLU A 141 7.11 -15.35 -6.10
CA GLU A 141 8.22 -14.96 -5.22
C GLU A 141 9.50 -14.66 -6.01
N SER A 142 9.79 -15.45 -7.04
CA SER A 142 10.94 -15.24 -7.92
C SER A 142 10.81 -13.93 -8.69
N ASP A 143 9.67 -13.73 -9.35
CA ASP A 143 9.38 -12.54 -10.14
C ASP A 143 9.36 -11.28 -9.27
N TYR A 144 8.79 -11.36 -8.06
CA TYR A 144 8.79 -10.29 -7.08
C TYR A 144 10.22 -9.88 -6.68
N LYS A 145 11.11 -10.85 -6.45
CA LYS A 145 12.52 -10.59 -6.13
C LYS A 145 13.24 -9.92 -7.30
N LEU A 146 13.02 -10.41 -8.52
CA LEU A 146 13.63 -9.84 -9.73
C LEU A 146 13.14 -8.40 -9.98
N ALA A 147 11.83 -8.15 -9.90
CA ALA A 147 11.27 -6.82 -10.03
C ALA A 147 11.85 -5.86 -8.98
N GLN A 148 11.95 -6.30 -7.72
CA GLN A 148 12.58 -5.50 -6.67
C GLN A 148 14.06 -5.22 -6.94
N GLN A 149 14.80 -6.21 -7.44
CA GLN A 149 16.20 -6.04 -7.80
C GLN A 149 16.33 -4.98 -8.91
N LEU A 150 15.57 -5.08 -9.99
CA LEU A 150 15.60 -4.11 -11.09
C LEU A 150 15.23 -2.69 -10.64
N ILE A 151 14.27 -2.56 -9.71
CA ILE A 151 13.93 -1.28 -9.07
C ILE A 151 15.12 -0.73 -8.27
N ASN A 152 15.74 -1.58 -7.44
CA ASN A 152 16.86 -1.17 -6.60
C ASN A 152 18.13 -0.84 -7.41
N ASP A 153 18.34 -1.52 -8.54
CA ASP A 153 19.41 -1.24 -9.51
C ASP A 153 19.20 0.07 -10.27
N GLY A 154 18.05 0.73 -10.06
CA GLY A 154 17.67 2.00 -10.67
C GLY A 154 16.96 1.83 -12.01
N LEU A 155 15.68 2.19 -12.04
CA LEU A 155 14.91 2.32 -13.30
C LEU A 155 15.17 3.64 -14.03
N PHE A 156 15.77 4.62 -13.33
CA PHE A 156 16.01 5.96 -13.85
C PHE A 156 17.46 6.38 -13.58
N ASP A 157 18.11 6.96 -14.58
CA ASP A 157 19.26 7.81 -14.35
C ASP A 157 18.78 9.20 -13.97
N MET A 158 19.49 9.82 -13.05
CA MET A 158 19.10 11.10 -12.49
C MET A 158 20.31 11.98 -12.23
N GLU A 159 20.14 13.26 -12.51
CA GLU A 159 21.05 14.34 -12.12
C GLU A 159 20.53 15.09 -10.88
N GLU A 160 21.37 15.98 -10.35
CA GLU A 160 20.95 16.85 -9.25
C GLU A 160 19.74 17.72 -9.67
N PRO A 161 18.76 17.92 -8.78
CA PRO A 161 17.69 18.91 -9.03
C PRO A 161 18.25 20.25 -9.46
N LYS A 162 17.64 20.89 -10.45
CA LYS A 162 17.86 22.33 -10.62
C LYS A 162 17.18 23.08 -9.47
N ALA A 163 17.80 24.18 -9.03
CA ALA A 163 17.36 24.91 -7.83
C ALA A 163 15.92 25.47 -7.95
N ASP A 164 15.47 25.72 -9.18
CA ASP A 164 14.13 26.20 -9.56
C ASP A 164 13.09 25.07 -9.72
N GLU A 165 13.51 23.81 -9.77
CA GLU A 165 12.61 22.64 -9.87
C GLU A 165 12.07 22.16 -8.51
N ARG A 166 12.48 22.80 -7.39
CA ARG A 166 11.94 22.47 -6.07
C ARG A 166 10.44 22.78 -5.99
N GLY A 167 9.64 21.73 -5.90
CA GLY A 167 8.19 21.83 -5.77
C GLY A 167 7.45 21.97 -7.11
N VAL A 168 8.13 21.80 -8.25
CA VAL A 168 7.50 21.82 -9.58
C VAL A 168 7.38 20.40 -10.12
N VAL A 169 6.16 19.97 -10.44
CA VAL A 169 5.91 18.74 -11.21
C VAL A 169 5.49 19.15 -12.63
N PRO A 170 6.31 18.84 -13.66
CA PRO A 170 5.89 18.98 -15.03
C PRO A 170 4.86 17.88 -15.36
N VAL A 171 3.74 18.28 -15.94
CA VAL A 171 2.70 17.39 -16.44
C VAL A 171 2.51 17.68 -17.93
N THR A 172 2.85 16.71 -18.78
CA THR A 172 2.59 16.83 -20.21
C THR A 172 1.15 16.46 -20.49
N THR A 173 0.41 17.38 -21.10
CA THR A 173 -0.97 17.14 -21.54
C THR A 173 -1.05 17.19 -23.06
N ALA A 174 -2.16 16.74 -23.64
CA ALA A 174 -2.43 16.89 -25.08
C ALA A 174 -2.39 18.36 -25.57
N LYS A 175 -2.41 19.33 -24.65
CA LYS A 175 -2.34 20.77 -24.93
C LYS A 175 -0.95 21.39 -24.67
N GLY A 176 0.07 20.59 -24.35
CA GLY A 176 1.43 21.05 -24.03
C GLY A 176 1.86 20.77 -22.59
N GLU A 177 3.04 21.28 -22.23
CA GLU A 177 3.61 21.16 -20.88
C GLU A 177 2.94 22.11 -19.88
N LEU A 178 2.39 21.54 -18.80
CA LEU A 178 1.89 22.28 -17.65
C LEU A 178 2.90 22.16 -16.51
N LYS A 179 3.38 23.29 -15.96
CA LYS A 179 4.22 23.31 -14.76
C LYS A 179 3.35 23.57 -13.54
N LEU A 180 3.20 22.56 -12.69
CA LEU A 180 2.48 22.70 -11.42
C LEU A 180 3.47 22.92 -10.29
N THR A 181 3.42 24.08 -9.65
CA THR A 181 4.19 24.36 -8.45
C THR A 181 3.32 24.13 -7.23
N PHE A 182 3.77 23.30 -6.29
CA PHE A 182 3.18 23.20 -4.97
C PHE A 182 4.15 23.78 -3.94
N SER A 183 3.73 24.89 -3.33
CA SER A 183 4.35 25.41 -2.12
C SER A 183 3.58 24.85 -0.94
N VAL A 184 4.23 24.01 -0.12
CA VAL A 184 3.74 23.77 1.23
C VAL A 184 4.19 24.97 2.06
N THR A 185 3.29 25.93 2.26
CA THR A 185 3.52 26.95 3.29
C THR A 185 3.40 26.25 4.64
N ALA A 186 4.39 26.46 5.52
CA ALA A 186 4.35 25.95 6.90
C ALA A 186 3.15 26.48 7.73
N SER A 187 2.28 27.30 7.12
CA SER A 187 1.01 27.78 7.67
C SER A 187 -0.14 26.79 7.55
N ASP A 188 -0.05 25.75 6.71
CA ASP A 188 -1.21 24.91 6.37
C ASP A 188 -1.22 23.58 7.15
N ALA A 189 -0.68 23.57 8.37
CA ALA A 189 -1.17 22.63 9.36
C ALA A 189 -2.65 22.96 9.57
N PRO A 190 -3.60 22.01 9.40
CA PRO A 190 -4.99 22.31 9.67
C PRO A 190 -5.10 22.87 11.09
N GLU A 191 -5.60 24.10 11.22
CA GLU A 191 -5.91 24.71 12.52
C GLU A 191 -6.88 23.83 13.34
N ASN A 192 -7.50 22.84 12.69
CA ASN A 192 -8.36 21.81 13.27
C ASN A 192 -7.60 20.54 13.68
N SER A 193 -6.33 20.68 14.07
CA SER A 193 -5.71 19.69 14.94
C SER A 193 -6.54 19.60 16.22
N VAL A 194 -7.24 18.47 16.41
CA VAL A 194 -7.91 18.09 17.68
C VAL A 194 -6.97 18.16 18.90
N TRP A 195 -5.67 18.35 18.68
CA TRP A 195 -4.65 18.53 19.72
C TRP A 195 -4.38 19.99 20.11
N LYS A 196 -5.06 20.99 19.52
CA LYS A 196 -4.94 22.42 19.91
C LYS A 196 -6.14 22.99 20.66
N LEU A 197 -7.22 22.22 20.85
CA LEU A 197 -8.34 22.64 21.70
C LEU A 197 -8.15 22.16 23.15
N SER A 198 -7.77 23.12 24.00
CA SER A 198 -7.87 23.14 25.48
C SER A 198 -6.61 22.77 26.30
N PRO A 199 -5.93 23.76 26.92
CA PRO A 199 -5.10 23.55 28.11
C PRO A 199 -5.93 23.57 29.42
N LYS A 200 -7.27 23.42 29.37
CA LYS A 200 -8.17 23.67 30.51
C LYS A 200 -9.14 22.54 30.86
N LEU A 201 -8.85 21.28 30.51
CA LEU A 201 -9.49 20.13 31.16
C LEU A 201 -8.43 19.37 31.95
N GLY A 202 -8.65 19.30 33.27
CA GLY A 202 -7.72 18.72 34.24
C GLY A 202 -7.32 17.30 33.86
N ARG A 203 -6.10 16.94 34.25
CA ARG A 203 -5.62 15.54 34.17
C ARG A 203 -6.65 14.64 34.87
N PRO A 204 -7.14 13.56 34.25
CA PRO A 204 -7.86 12.55 34.99
C PRO A 204 -6.91 11.92 36.02
N GLU A 205 -7.33 11.86 37.27
CA GLU A 205 -6.59 11.16 38.33
C GLU A 205 -6.45 9.67 38.01
N PRO A 206 -5.36 9.01 38.45
CA PRO A 206 -5.19 7.58 38.28
C PRO A 206 -6.27 6.81 39.03
N ILE A 207 -6.93 5.88 38.32
CA ILE A 207 -7.94 4.98 38.88
C ILE A 207 -7.24 4.06 39.92
N PRO A 208 -7.77 3.91 41.14
CA PRO A 208 -7.17 3.07 42.17
C PRO A 208 -7.27 1.58 41.81
N SER A 209 -6.20 0.86 42.14
CA SER A 209 -6.10 -0.59 42.04
C SER A 209 -7.06 -1.32 42.98
N SER A 210 -7.48 -2.52 42.55
CA SER A 210 -8.36 -3.50 43.19
C SER A 210 -9.84 -3.31 42.89
N HIS A 211 -10.42 -4.27 42.18
CA HIS A 211 -11.52 -5.14 42.63
C HIS A 211 -11.63 -6.30 41.64
N SER A 212 -11.46 -7.51 42.17
CA SER A 212 -11.65 -8.82 41.53
C SER A 212 -13.12 -9.10 41.24
N MET A 213 -13.46 -9.57 40.04
CA MET A 213 -14.73 -10.26 39.73
C MET A 213 -14.54 -11.22 38.53
N PRO A 214 -15.41 -12.25 38.37
CA PRO A 214 -14.98 -13.64 38.20
C PRO A 214 -14.76 -14.09 36.75
N VAL A 215 -13.88 -15.08 36.61
CA VAL A 215 -13.62 -15.83 35.37
C VAL A 215 -14.75 -16.83 35.13
N LEU A 216 -15.51 -16.66 34.05
CA LEU A 216 -16.34 -17.70 33.46
C LEU A 216 -15.50 -18.44 32.42
N GLY A 217 -15.11 -19.66 32.75
CA GLY A 217 -14.29 -20.52 31.92
C GLY A 217 -15.02 -21.02 30.68
N VAL A 218 -14.33 -20.97 29.55
CA VAL A 218 -14.64 -21.78 28.37
C VAL A 218 -13.33 -22.47 27.98
N GLU A 219 -13.25 -23.77 28.24
CA GLU A 219 -12.19 -24.63 27.75
C GLU A 219 -12.32 -24.79 26.23
N ALA A 220 -11.28 -24.42 25.49
CA ALA A 220 -11.11 -24.83 24.10
C ALA A 220 -9.83 -25.67 24.00
N ALA A 221 -9.99 -26.96 23.74
CA ALA A 221 -8.92 -27.92 23.58
C ALA A 221 -8.02 -27.55 22.39
N ALA A 222 -6.74 -27.31 22.67
CA ALA A 222 -5.72 -27.11 21.66
C ALA A 222 -5.34 -28.46 21.01
N ARG A 223 -5.55 -28.60 19.70
CA ARG A 223 -4.85 -29.59 18.88
C ARG A 223 -3.68 -28.91 18.18
N SER A 224 -2.47 -29.34 18.51
CA SER A 224 -1.24 -28.88 17.88
C SER A 224 -1.09 -29.51 16.50
N HIS A 225 -0.92 -28.68 15.46
CA HIS A 225 -0.30 -29.08 14.21
C HIS A 225 0.89 -28.15 13.97
N ALA A 226 2.08 -28.73 14.02
CA ALA A 226 3.33 -28.06 13.71
C ALA A 226 3.38 -27.72 12.21
N SER A 227 3.68 -26.47 11.88
CA SER A 227 4.02 -26.04 10.52
C SER A 227 5.44 -25.45 10.51
N PRO A 228 6.27 -25.67 9.48
CA PRO A 228 7.70 -25.41 9.55
C PRO A 228 8.04 -23.94 9.31
N SER A 229 8.83 -23.39 10.23
CA SER A 229 9.82 -22.31 10.07
C SER A 229 9.47 -21.12 9.16
N LEU A 230 8.83 -20.09 9.71
CA LEU A 230 8.93 -18.72 9.20
C LEU A 230 10.32 -18.16 9.56
N ARG A 231 11.21 -18.03 8.56
CA ARG A 231 12.49 -17.36 8.72
C ARG A 231 12.26 -15.86 8.99
N VAL A 232 12.79 -15.43 10.12
CA VAL A 232 12.84 -14.04 10.60
C VAL A 232 13.68 -13.19 9.63
N VAL A 233 13.07 -12.19 8.99
CA VAL A 233 13.79 -11.06 8.41
C VAL A 233 13.79 -9.93 9.45
N ARG A 234 14.96 -9.61 9.98
CA ARG A 234 15.15 -8.60 11.03
C ARG A 234 14.98 -7.17 10.48
N ARG A 235 13.97 -6.49 11.04
CA ARG A 235 13.85 -5.07 11.45
C ARG A 235 14.59 -3.98 10.67
N GLY A 236 13.82 -2.97 10.26
CA GLY A 236 14.39 -1.66 9.93
C GLY A 236 13.41 -0.54 9.58
N TRP A 237 12.20 -0.44 10.19
CA TRP A 237 11.36 0.75 10.04
C TRP A 237 10.67 1.09 11.38
N ARG A 238 10.88 2.32 11.86
CA ARG A 238 10.11 2.95 12.94
C ARG A 238 9.33 4.10 12.29
N PHE A 239 8.05 4.20 12.64
CA PHE A 239 7.20 5.35 12.31
C PHE A 239 7.74 6.62 12.98
#